data_AF-W7BRL2-F1
#
_entry.id   AF-W7BRL2-F1
#
_cell.length_a   1.000
_cell.length_b   1.000
_cell.length_c   1.000
_cell.angle_alpha   90.00
_cell.angle_beta   90.00
_cell.angle_gamma   90.00
#
_symmetry.space_group_name_H-M   'P 1'
#
loop_
_entity.id
_entity.type
_entity.pdbx_description
1 polymer ?
#
loop_
_entity_poly.entity_id
_entity_poly.type
_entity_poly.pdbx_seq_one_letter_code
_entity_poly.pdbx_strand_id
1 'polypeptide(L)'
;MAVVTVKKDAKVLNIDESEQDFFLAKGFDVVELDKSGKKYNVTHRATENKLVDVSKLLEAEAKADQLKSDKKELQAVNKALEKQNEELTKQLEEAQKALETKADDKAEDKTAK
;
A
#
# COMPACT_ATOMS: atom_id res chain seq x y z
N MET A 1 20.02 -39.42 -6.96
CA MET A 1 20.18 -37.98 -7.14
C MET A 1 19.68 -37.66 -8.53
N ALA A 2 18.62 -36.86 -8.64
CA ALA A 2 18.08 -36.44 -9.93
C ALA A 2 18.96 -35.30 -10.46
N VAL A 3 19.31 -35.37 -11.74
CA VAL A 3 20.19 -34.39 -12.39
C VAL A 3 19.34 -33.56 -13.34
N VAL A 4 19.45 -32.23 -13.22
CA VAL A 4 18.75 -31.29 -14.10
C VAL A 4 19.76 -30.53 -14.94
N THR A 5 19.37 -30.17 -16.17
CA THR A 5 20.22 -29.38 -17.07
C THR A 5 19.78 -27.92 -17.01
N VAL A 6 20.73 -27.02 -16.79
CA VAL A 6 20.49 -25.57 -16.78
C VAL A 6 21.32 -24.87 -17.85
N LYS A 7 20.77 -23.83 -18.46
CA LYS A 7 21.39 -23.09 -19.56
C LYS A 7 21.31 -21.59 -19.33
N LYS A 8 22.42 -20.89 -19.55
CA LYS A 8 22.49 -19.43 -19.59
C LYS A 8 23.37 -19.01 -20.75
N ASP A 9 22.83 -18.24 -21.68
CA ASP A 9 23.51 -17.86 -22.92
C ASP A 9 24.02 -19.11 -23.67
N ALA A 10 25.34 -19.26 -23.84
CA ALA A 10 25.99 -20.42 -24.46
C ALA A 10 26.49 -21.47 -23.44
N LYS A 11 26.31 -21.25 -22.13
CA LYS A 11 26.74 -22.18 -21.08
C LYS A 11 25.62 -23.16 -20.74
N VAL A 12 25.95 -24.45 -20.69
CA VAL A 12 25.07 -25.54 -20.27
C VAL A 12 25.76 -26.30 -19.14
N LEU A 13 25.04 -26.56 -18.06
CA LEU A 13 25.54 -27.25 -16.88
C LEU A 13 24.55 -28.34 -16.45
N ASN A 14 25.08 -29.46 -15.98
CA ASN A 14 24.29 -30.49 -15.32
C ASN A 14 24.51 -30.32 -13.82
N ILE A 15 23.44 -30.05 -13.09
CA ILE A 15 23.45 -29.79 -11.64
C ILE A 15 22.55 -30.79 -10.94
N ASP A 16 22.71 -30.92 -9.63
CA ASP A 16 21.74 -31.66 -8.83
C ASP A 16 20.42 -30.88 -8.75
N GLU A 17 19.29 -31.59 -8.71
CA GLU A 17 17.96 -30.98 -8.55
C GLU A 17 17.88 -30.08 -7.30
N SER A 18 18.61 -30.41 -6.22
CA SER A 18 18.68 -29.57 -5.02
C SER A 18 19.35 -28.21 -5.23
N GLU A 19 20.15 -28.05 -6.30
CA GLU A 19 20.80 -26.79 -6.66
C GLU A 19 19.98 -25.96 -7.66
N GLN A 20 18.86 -26.49 -8.15
CA GLN A 20 18.05 -25.87 -9.20
C GLN A 20 17.67 -24.41 -8.88
N ASP A 21 17.16 -24.16 -7.66
CA ASP A 21 16.72 -22.83 -7.24
C ASP A 21 17.87 -21.81 -7.21
N PHE A 22 19.07 -22.25 -6.84
CA PHE A 22 20.26 -21.41 -6.82
C PHE A 22 20.67 -20.97 -8.24
N PHE A 23 20.60 -21.89 -9.21
CA PHE A 23 20.93 -21.58 -10.59
C PHE A 23 19.83 -20.77 -11.29
N LEU A 24 18.55 -21.03 -11.00
CA LEU A 24 17.43 -20.19 -11.43
C LEU A 24 17.61 -18.74 -10.94
N ALA A 25 17.96 -18.54 -9.67
CA ALA A 25 18.21 -17.21 -9.11
C ALA A 25 19.42 -16.49 -9.76
N LYS A 26 20.41 -17.24 -10.26
CA LYS A 26 21.56 -16.70 -10.99
C LYS A 26 21.27 -16.38 -12.46
N GLY A 27 20.05 -16.62 -12.92
CA GLY A 27 19.63 -16.37 -14.30
C GLY A 27 19.90 -17.53 -15.25
N PHE A 28 20.00 -18.77 -14.76
CA PHE A 28 20.05 -19.96 -15.62
C PHE A 28 18.65 -20.53 -15.79
N ASP A 29 18.24 -20.75 -17.04
CA ASP A 29 17.00 -21.45 -17.38
C ASP A 29 17.18 -22.96 -17.17
N VAL A 30 16.19 -23.63 -16.60
CA VAL A 30 16.14 -25.11 -16.62
C VAL A 30 15.68 -25.55 -18.01
N VAL A 31 16.44 -26.46 -18.61
CA VAL A 31 16.21 -26.94 -19.96
C VAL A 31 16.19 -28.46 -20.02
N GLU A 32 15.44 -28.99 -20.98
CA GLU A 32 15.47 -30.40 -21.36
C GLU A 32 15.79 -30.56 -22.84
N LEU A 33 16.48 -31.64 -23.19
CA LEU A 33 16.74 -31.99 -24.57
C LEU A 33 15.44 -32.46 -25.25
N ASP A 34 15.19 -31.95 -26.45
CA ASP A 34 14.09 -32.40 -27.28
C ASP A 34 14.28 -33.86 -27.70
N LYS A 35 13.19 -34.50 -28.16
CA LYS A 35 13.22 -35.90 -28.65
C LYS A 35 14.23 -36.12 -29.77
N SER A 36 14.63 -35.06 -30.47
CA SER A 36 15.59 -35.09 -31.57
C SER A 36 17.05 -35.08 -31.09
N GLY A 37 17.30 -34.81 -29.81
CA GLY A 37 18.64 -34.69 -29.25
C GLY A 37 19.39 -33.43 -29.71
N LYS A 38 18.71 -32.46 -30.33
CA LYS A 38 19.35 -31.36 -31.08
C LYS A 38 19.00 -29.98 -30.53
N LYS A 39 17.96 -29.87 -29.71
CA LYS A 39 17.50 -28.59 -29.18
C LYS A 39 17.20 -28.71 -27.70
N TYR A 40 17.49 -27.62 -26.98
CA TYR A 40 17.08 -27.46 -25.59
C TYR A 40 15.74 -26.71 -25.56
N ASN A 41 14.75 -27.29 -24.88
CA ASN A 41 13.49 -26.64 -24.56
C ASN A 41 13.55 -26.15 -23.12
N VAL A 42 13.17 -24.89 -22.88
CA VAL A 42 13.09 -24.33 -21.54
C VAL A 42 11.88 -24.90 -20.82
N THR A 43 12.12 -25.59 -19.70
CA THR A 43 11.07 -26.14 -18.83
C THR A 43 10.74 -25.17 -17.69
N HIS A 44 11.75 -24.53 -17.11
CA HIS A 44 11.59 -23.44 -16.17
C HIS A 44 12.47 -22.25 -16.57
N ARG A 45 11.83 -21.11 -16.83
CA ARG A 45 12.56 -19.87 -17.14
C ARG A 45 13.11 -19.29 -15.85
N ALA A 46 14.36 -18.84 -15.86
CA ALA A 46 14.92 -18.06 -14.79
C ALA A 46 14.03 -16.85 -14.53
N THR A 47 13.64 -16.66 -13.27
CA THR A 47 13.03 -15.40 -12.86
C THR A 47 14.07 -14.32 -13.11
N GLU A 48 13.86 -13.50 -14.14
CA GLU A 48 14.78 -12.42 -14.56
C GLU A 48 15.11 -11.54 -13.36
N ASN A 49 16.16 -11.89 -12.63
CA ASN A 49 16.79 -11.18 -11.52
C ASN A 49 15.92 -10.12 -10.84
N LYS A 50 14.66 -10.41 -10.52
CA LYS A 50 13.86 -9.64 -9.59
C LYS A 50 14.28 -10.13 -8.21
N LEU A 51 15.58 -10.04 -7.94
CA LEU A 51 16.02 -9.49 -6.67
C LEU A 51 15.11 -8.30 -6.47
N VAL A 52 14.16 -8.41 -5.56
CA VAL A 52 13.39 -7.26 -5.12
C VAL A 52 14.47 -6.27 -4.69
N ASP A 53 14.67 -5.25 -5.52
CA ASP A 53 15.74 -4.28 -5.36
C ASP A 53 15.59 -3.79 -3.92
N VAL A 54 16.56 -4.11 -3.05
CA VAL A 54 16.43 -3.85 -1.61
C VAL A 54 16.13 -2.37 -1.38
N SER A 55 16.63 -1.52 -2.28
CA SER A 55 16.30 -0.10 -2.39
C SER A 55 14.80 0.15 -2.55
N LYS A 56 14.13 -0.56 -3.47
CA LYS A 56 12.67 -0.45 -3.67
C LYS A 56 11.87 -0.97 -2.48
N LEU A 57 12.39 -1.98 -1.77
CA LEU A 57 11.77 -2.47 -0.54
C LEU A 57 11.88 -1.41 0.57
N LEU A 58 13.06 -0.83 0.77
CA LEU A 58 13.31 0.25 1.73
C LEU A 58 12.50 1.52 1.38
N GLU A 59 12.37 1.87 0.11
CA GLU A 59 11.51 2.98 -0.34
C GLU A 59 10.02 2.69 -0.05
N ALA A 60 9.58 1.45 -0.22
CA ALA A 60 8.20 1.06 0.09
C ALA A 60 7.94 1.08 1.61
N GLU A 61 8.90 0.63 2.43
CA GLU A 61 8.82 0.70 3.89
C GLU A 61 8.81 2.16 4.38
N ALA A 62 9.70 3.01 3.86
CA ALA A 62 9.72 4.44 4.18
C ALA A 62 8.40 5.14 3.79
N LYS A 63 7.84 4.82 2.61
CA LYS A 63 6.52 5.32 2.20
C LYS A 63 5.40 4.81 3.11
N ALA A 64 5.47 3.54 3.54
CA ALA A 64 4.47 2.98 4.44
C ALA A 64 4.49 3.66 5.82
N ASP A 65 5.67 3.97 6.35
CA ASP A 65 5.79 4.69 7.62
C ASP A 65 5.39 6.17 7.49
N GLN A 66 5.70 6.83 6.37
CA GLN A 66 5.19 8.16 6.08
C GLN A 66 3.65 8.18 6.02
N LEU A 67 3.05 7.24 5.29
CA LEU A 67 1.58 7.13 5.19
C LEU A 67 0.91 6.87 6.56
N LYS A 68 1.57 6.12 7.45
CA LYS A 68 1.09 5.95 8.83
C LYS A 68 1.16 7.25 9.63
N SER A 69 2.21 8.04 9.45
CA SER A 69 2.34 9.36 10.08
C SER A 69 1.24 10.30 9.58
N ASP A 70 1.11 10.45 8.27
CA ASP A 70 0.11 11.31 7.64
C ASP A 70 -1.31 10.91 8.07
N LYS A 71 -1.58 9.60 8.17
CA LYS A 71 -2.87 9.10 8.68
C LYS A 71 -3.13 9.51 10.13
N LYS A 72 -2.12 9.48 11.00
CA LYS A 72 -2.27 9.92 12.39
C LYS A 72 -2.53 11.42 12.47
N GLU A 73 -1.82 12.22 11.68
CA GLU A 73 -2.03 13.67 11.61
C GLU A 73 -3.44 14.01 11.09
N LEU A 74 -3.87 13.38 10.00
CA LEU A 74 -5.22 13.53 9.47
C LEU A 74 -6.29 13.15 10.49
N GLN A 75 -6.10 12.06 11.25
CA GLN A 75 -7.04 11.68 12.32
C GLN A 75 -7.07 12.71 13.45
N ALA A 76 -5.93 13.30 13.82
CA ALA A 76 -5.87 14.34 14.84
C ALA A 76 -6.57 15.62 14.38
N VAL A 77 -6.33 16.05 13.13
CA VAL A 77 -7.00 17.21 12.52
C VAL A 77 -8.50 16.98 12.44
N ASN A 78 -8.94 15.79 12.03
CA ASN A 78 -10.37 15.50 11.91
C ASN A 78 -11.08 15.58 13.25
N LYS A 79 -10.48 15.03 14.32
CA LYS A 79 -11.02 15.17 15.69
C LYS A 79 -11.07 16.61 16.19
N ALA A 80 -10.09 17.43 15.81
CA ALA A 80 -10.09 18.86 16.18
C ALA A 80 -11.23 19.60 15.46
N LEU A 81 -11.43 19.32 14.18
CA LEU A 81 -12.52 19.89 13.39
C LEU A 81 -13.90 19.44 13.89
N GLU A 82 -14.06 18.17 14.27
CA GLU A 82 -15.30 17.66 14.87
C GLU A 82 -15.65 18.45 16.15
N LYS A 83 -14.69 18.62 17.07
CA LYS A 83 -14.90 19.43 18.28
C LYS A 83 -15.25 20.88 17.97
N GLN A 84 -14.56 21.49 17.00
CA GLN A 84 -14.83 22.87 16.62
C GLN A 84 -16.24 23.02 16.03
N ASN A 85 -16.69 22.05 15.23
CA ASN A 85 -18.05 22.03 14.69
C ASN A 85 -19.11 21.85 15.78
N GLU A 86 -18.88 20.98 16.77
CA GLU A 86 -19.77 20.83 17.92
C GLU A 86 -19.90 22.14 18.71
N GLU A 87 -18.77 22.82 18.95
CA GLU A 87 -18.74 24.07 19.70
C GLU A 87 -19.43 25.21 18.95
N LEU A 88 -19.22 25.32 17.63
CA LEU A 88 -19.92 26.29 16.78
C LEU A 88 -21.42 26.01 16.71
N THR A 89 -21.81 24.74 16.64
CA THR A 89 -23.23 24.35 16.63
C THR A 89 -23.91 24.77 17.93
N LYS A 90 -23.26 24.52 19.07
CA LYS A 90 -23.76 24.93 20.37
C LYS A 90 -23.91 26.45 20.50
N GLN A 91 -22.90 27.20 20.05
CA GLN A 91 -22.97 28.67 20.03
C GLN A 91 -24.11 29.18 19.13
N LEU A 92 -24.37 28.53 18.00
CA LEU A 92 -25.49 28.86 17.11
C LEU A 92 -26.84 28.61 17.78
N GLU A 93 -27.02 27.47 18.47
CA GLU A 93 -28.25 27.17 19.22
C GLU A 93 -28.48 28.15 20.36
N GLU A 94 -27.43 28.52 21.10
CA GLU A 94 -27.50 29.51 22.18
C GLU A 94 -27.86 30.90 21.64
N ALA A 95 -27.27 31.30 20.51
CA ALA A 95 -27.58 32.56 19.85
C ALA A 95 -29.02 32.61 19.30
N GLN A 96 -29.53 31.49 18.74
CA GLN A 96 -30.91 31.38 18.29
C GLN A 96 -31.89 31.52 19.46
N LYS A 97 -31.68 30.80 20.55
CA LYS A 97 -32.51 30.91 21.76
C LYS A 97 -32.50 32.33 22.34
N ALA A 98 -31.34 32.99 22.34
CA ALA A 98 -31.22 34.38 22.79
C ALA A 98 -31.92 35.39 21.86
N LEU A 99 -32.08 35.07 20.57
CA LEU A 99 -32.84 35.87 19.62
C LEU A 99 -34.35 35.65 19.77
N GLU A 100 -34.79 34.41 19.97
CA GLU A 100 -36.20 34.07 20.20
C GLU A 100 -36.72 34.73 21.49
N THR A 101 -36.00 34.58 22.61
CA THR A 101 -36.35 35.23 23.89
C THR A 101 -36.45 36.76 23.78
N LYS A 102 -35.56 37.42 23.01
CA LYS A 102 -35.65 38.87 22.76
C LYS A 102 -36.79 39.28 21.83
N ALA A 103 -37.27 38.37 20.98
CA ALA A 103 -38.41 38.61 20.11
C ALA A 103 -39.73 38.52 20.89
N ASP A 104 -39.84 37.57 21.82
CA ASP A 104 -40.99 37.44 22.73
C ASP A 104 -41.11 38.65 23.69
N ASP A 105 -40.01 39.09 24.32
CA ASP A 105 -40.00 40.30 25.17
C ASP A 105 -40.47 41.57 24.43
N LYS A 106 -40.15 41.69 23.13
CA LYS A 106 -40.60 42.82 22.29
C LYS A 106 -42.04 42.70 21.79
N ALA A 107 -42.60 41.49 21.76
CA ALA A 107 -43.98 41.25 21.35
C ALA A 107 -44.94 41.61 22.50
N GLU A 108 -44.57 41.33 23.75
CA GLU A 108 -45.38 41.64 24.94
C GLU A 108 -45.41 43.16 25.26
N ASP A 109 -44.33 43.91 25.01
CA ASP A 109 -44.30 45.37 25.23
C ASP A 109 -45.17 46.16 24.24
N LYS A 110 -45.47 45.60 23.06
CA LYS A 110 -46.30 46.26 22.03
C LYS A 110 -47.80 46.04 22.17
N THR A 111 -48.23 45.05 22.95
CA THR A 111 -49.66 44.77 23.21
C THR A 111 -50.19 45.44 24.47
N ALA A 112 -49.33 46.06 25.29
CA ALA A 112 -49.69 46.70 26.55
C ALA A 112 -49.89 48.24 26.46
N LYS A 113 -49.92 48.84 25.26
CA LYS A 113 -50.00 50.30 25.07
C LYS A 113 -51.21 50.76 24.27
#